data_AF-A0A9E2KGX2-F1
#
_entry.id   AF-A0A9E2KGX2-F1
#
_cell.length_a   1.000
_cell.length_b   1.000
_cell.length_c   1.000
_cell.angle_alpha   90.00
_cell.angle_beta   90.00
_cell.angle_gamma   90.00
#
_symmetry.space_group_name_H-M   'P 1'
#
loop_
_entity.id
_entity.type
_entity.pdbx_description
1 polymer ?
#
loop_
_entity_poly.entity_id
_entity_poly.type
_entity_poly.pdbx_seq_one_letter_code
_entity_poly.pdbx_strand_id
1 'polypeptide(L)' 'ALGYLRREPLVLPVDTPRGFVLLTWGGLPLGFAKHIGSRANNLYPQEWRIRLQA' A
#
# COMPACT_ATOMS: atom_id res chain seq x y z
N ALA A 1 -3.74 -1.73 6.75
CA ALA A 1 -2.56 -2.62 6.82
C ALA A 1 -2.73 -3.92 6.00
N LEU A 2 -3.74 -4.76 6.27
CA LEU A 2 -3.87 -6.06 5.58
C LEU A 2 -3.95 -5.98 4.05
N GLY A 3 -4.74 -5.07 3.49
CA GLY A 3 -4.80 -4.89 2.03
C GLY A 3 -3.45 -4.52 1.41
N TYR A 4 -2.60 -3.78 2.14
CA TYR A 4 -1.24 -3.51 1.72
C TYR A 4 -0.42 -4.80 1.61
N LEU A 5 -0.39 -5.61 2.67
CA LEU A 5 0.35 -6.87 2.74
C LEU A 5 -0.19 -7.95 1.79
N ARG A 6 -1.44 -7.83 1.35
CA ARG A 6 -2.07 -8.72 0.35
C ARG A 6 -1.81 -8.29 -1.09
N ARG A 7 -1.15 -7.15 -1.32
CA ARG A 7 -1.06 -6.49 -2.63
C ARG A 7 -2.42 -6.14 -3.24
N GLU A 8 -3.40 -5.79 -2.41
CA GLU A 8 -4.69 -5.29 -2.90
C GLU A 8 -4.53 -3.86 -3.48
N PRO A 9 -5.44 -3.43 -4.37
CA PRO A 9 -5.49 -2.06 -4.85
C PRO A 9 -5.60 -1.06 -3.69
N LEU A 10 -4.82 0.02 -3.76
CA LEU A 10 -4.80 1.05 -2.72
C LEU A 10 -5.52 2.31 -3.19
N VAL A 11 -6.43 2.78 -2.36
CA VAL A 11 -6.99 4.14 -2.42
C VAL A 11 -6.42 4.89 -1.23
N LEU A 12 -5.76 6.02 -1.50
CA LEU A 12 -5.14 6.86 -0.49
C LEU A 12 -6.04 8.07 -0.20
N PRO A 13 -5.91 8.69 0.99
CA PRO A 13 -6.56 9.97 1.28
C PRO A 13 -6.32 11.01 0.19
N VAL A 14 -7.32 11.85 -0.07
CA VAL A 14 -7.33 12.82 -1.19
C VAL A 14 -6.20 13.85 -1.12
N ASP A 15 -5.73 14.16 0.08
CA ASP A 15 -4.66 15.07 0.43
C ASP A 15 -3.26 14.42 0.33
N THR A 16 -3.19 13.12 0.08
CA THR A 16 -1.90 12.43 -0.08
C THR A 16 -1.18 12.95 -1.33
N PRO A 17 0.08 13.40 -1.23
CA PRO A 17 0.83 13.85 -2.40
C PRO A 17 1.01 12.74 -3.44
N ARG A 18 1.06 13.12 -4.73
CA ARG A 18 1.43 12.19 -5.80
C ARG A 18 2.91 11.82 -5.70
N GLY A 19 3.28 10.65 -6.24
CA GLY A 19 4.64 10.15 -6.21
C GLY A 19 4.81 8.98 -5.25
N PHE A 20 6.03 8.77 -4.77
CA PHE A 20 6.31 7.71 -3.81
C PHE A 20 5.93 8.16 -2.40
N VAL A 21 5.16 7.32 -1.71
CA VAL A 21 4.70 7.58 -0.35
C VAL A 21 5.02 6.39 0.54
N LEU A 22 5.46 6.67 1.77
CA LEU A 22 5.67 5.67 2.80
C LEU A 22 4.36 5.46 3.56
N LEU A 23 3.83 4.24 3.52
CA LEU A 23 2.66 3.86 4.30
C LEU A 23 3.08 3.42 5.68
N THR A 24 2.33 3.85 6.68
CA THR A 24 2.54 3.49 8.08
C THR A 24 1.28 2.88 8.70
N TRP A 25 1.45 2.12 9.76
CA TRP A 25 0.36 1.61 10.59
C TRP A 25 0.79 1.60 12.05
N GLY A 26 0.04 2.27 12.93
CA GLY A 26 0.44 2.45 14.33
C GLY A 26 1.79 3.17 14.48
N GLY A 27 2.12 4.09 13.56
CA GLY A 27 3.41 4.79 13.53
C GLY A 27 4.58 3.98 12.97
N LEU A 28 4.40 2.68 12.69
CA LEU A 28 5.43 1.83 12.12
C LEU A 28 5.37 1.80 10.60
N PRO A 29 6.53 1.80 9.89
CA PRO A 29 6.56 1.71 8.44
C PRO A 29 6.07 0.34 7.97
N LEU A 30 5.10 0.34 7.05
CA LEU A 30 4.63 -0.85 6.34
C LEU A 30 5.38 -1.07 5.01
N GLY A 31 5.67 0.02 4.30
CA GLY A 31 6.36 0.01 3.01
C GLY A 31 5.84 1.08 2.05
N PHE A 32 6.34 1.05 0.81
CA PHE A 32 6.05 2.09 -0.17
C PHE A 32 4.81 1.81 -1.03
N ALA A 33 4.20 2.89 -1.49
CA ALA A 33 3.23 2.91 -2.58
C ALA A 33 3.58 4.03 -3.57
N LYS A 34 3.18 3.89 -4.84
CA LYS A 34 3.28 4.97 -5.84
C LYS A 34 1.90 5.56 -6.12
N HIS A 35 1.62 6.74 -5.56
CA HIS A 35 0.39 7.48 -5.78
C HIS A 35 0.38 8.16 -7.15
N ILE A 36 -0.59 7.81 -7.99
CA ILE A 36 -0.68 8.26 -9.40
C ILE A 36 -1.99 9.00 -9.72
N GLY A 37 -2.73 9.47 -8.71
CA GLY A 37 -3.98 10.22 -8.90
C GLY A 37 -5.15 9.55 -8.18
N SER A 38 -6.07 8.90 -8.90
CA SER A 38 -7.23 8.24 -8.27
C SER A 38 -6.89 6.94 -7.54
N ARG A 39 -5.66 6.43 -7.69
CA ARG A 39 -5.18 5.19 -7.09
C ARG A 39 -3.70 5.26 -6.75
N ALA A 40 -3.26 4.30 -5.93
CA ALA A 40 -1.85 4.05 -5.71
C ALA A 40 -1.46 2.62 -6.08
N ASN A 41 -0.29 2.48 -6.68
CA ASN A 41 0.32 1.17 -6.90
C ASN A 41 0.90 0.69 -5.57
N ASN A 42 0.44 -0.47 -5.13
CA ASN A 42 1.03 -1.16 -4.01
C ASN A 42 2.38 -1.75 -4.42
N LEU A 43 3.47 -1.29 -3.80
CA LEU A 43 4.83 -1.75 -4.10
C LEU A 43 5.30 -2.87 -3.18
N TYR A 44 4.40 -3.46 -2.38
CA TYR A 44 4.73 -4.61 -1.56
C TYR A 44 5.16 -5.79 -2.46
N PRO A 45 6.26 -6.51 -2.15
CA PRO A 45 6.73 -7.62 -3.00
C PRO A 45 5.69 -8.73 -3.18
N GLN A 46 5.64 -9.34 -4.37
CA GLN A 46 4.61 -10.31 -4.75
C GLN A 46 4.82 -11.64 -4.03
N GLU A 47 6.08 -12.02 -3.95
CA GLU A 47 6.61 -13.18 -3.26
C GLU A 47 6.33 -13.15 -1.76
N TRP A 48 6.13 -11.96 -1.17
CA TRP A 48 5.86 -11.79 0.26
C TRP A 48 4.38 -11.61 0.58
N ARG A 49 3.51 -11.53 -0.44
CA ARG A 49 2.09 -11.26 -0.20
C ARG A 49 1.50 -12.32 0.71
N ILE A 50 0.83 -11.89 1.77
CA ILE A 50 0.09 -12.82 2.62
C ILE A 50 -1.12 -13.35 1.85
N ARG A 51 -1.38 -14.65 1.97
CA ARG A 51 -2.56 -15.31 1.39
C ARG A 51 -3.47 -15.71 2.53
N LEU A 52 -4.76 -15.49 2.39
CA LEU A 52 -5.73 -16.23 3.19
C LEU A 52 -5.72 -17.67 2.68
N GLN A 53 -5.58 -18.64 3.58
CA GLN A 53 -6.10 -19.97 3.31
C GLN A 53 -7.63 -19.83 3.26
N ALA A 54 -8.24 -20.36 2.20
CA ALA A 54 -9.70 -20.45 2.09
C ALA A 54 -10.22 -21.50 3.09
#